data_AF-A0A9N8EKJ1-F1
#
_entry.id   AF-A0A9N8EKJ1-F1
#
_cell.length_a   1.000
_cell.length_b   1.000
_cell.length_c   1.000
_cell.angle_alpha   90.00
_cell.angle_beta   90.00
_cell.angle_gamma   90.00
#
_symmetry.space_group_name_H-M   'P 1'
#
loop_
_entity.id
_entity.type
_entity.pdbx_description
1 polymer ?
#
loop_
_entity_poly.entity_id
_entity_poly.type
_entity_poly.pdbx_seq_one_letter_code
_entity_poly.pdbx_strand_id
1 'polypeptide(L)'
;MYEGPDHLNSRRSHARHPTRHSARRLFPTSSNEDTTTNALSLEIPTAQDTEEVGALFAAVLLKDCFRDGIRNEQNFLKGTTIFLDGDLGAGKTAFARGFLRSATGDDNLRVTSPTFLLVNVYPILGGSLEIHHMDVYRLKGDPEDFKPLNLDHVFAKHVSLIEWPQRLGSVPVPEDRLDINIRILSDDDDDDATETGSNISRMMTINPRGPLWEDRLKEIVDEGYLEDLIL
;
A
#
# COMPACT_ATOMS: atom_id res chain seq x y z
N MET A 1 23.93 -58.69 23.84
CA MET A 1 24.20 -57.42 24.54
C MET A 1 25.01 -56.55 23.60
N TYR A 2 24.36 -55.56 22.98
CA TYR A 2 25.01 -54.50 22.21
C TYR A 2 24.14 -53.27 22.46
N GLU A 3 24.67 -52.34 23.27
CA GLU A 3 24.02 -51.09 23.65
C GLU A 3 24.12 -50.10 22.49
N GLY A 4 22.99 -49.50 22.10
CA GLY A 4 22.93 -48.39 21.13
C GLY A 4 23.02 -47.04 21.84
N PRO A 5 23.53 -45.98 21.19
CA PRO A 5 23.90 -44.76 21.87
C PRO A 5 22.71 -43.81 22.14
N ASP A 6 22.93 -43.03 23.20
CA ASP A 6 22.08 -42.06 23.86
C ASP A 6 21.54 -40.90 23.00
N HIS A 7 20.31 -40.55 23.33
CA HIS A 7 19.73 -39.22 23.53
C HIS A 7 20.43 -37.98 22.91
N LEU A 8 19.83 -37.45 21.84
CA LEU A 8 19.72 -36.00 21.62
C LEU A 8 18.34 -35.67 21.05
N ASN A 9 17.34 -35.60 21.92
CA ASN A 9 16.05 -35.03 21.55
C ASN A 9 16.17 -33.51 21.72
N SER A 10 16.44 -32.82 20.61
CA SER A 10 16.57 -31.37 20.55
C SER A 10 15.31 -30.72 21.09
N ARG A 11 15.48 -29.94 22.17
CA ARG A 11 14.47 -29.06 22.73
C ARG A 11 13.85 -28.24 21.60
N ARG A 12 12.56 -28.46 21.32
CA ARG A 12 11.74 -27.50 20.58
C ARG A 12 11.74 -26.21 21.40
N SER A 13 12.61 -25.27 21.04
CA SER A 13 12.45 -23.90 21.48
C SER A 13 11.15 -23.41 20.89
N HIS A 14 10.11 -23.30 21.72
CA HIS A 14 9.03 -22.36 21.44
C HIS A 14 9.68 -20.99 21.38
N ALA A 15 10.06 -20.57 20.17
CA ALA A 15 10.30 -19.18 19.88
C ALA A 15 9.01 -18.47 20.25
N ARG A 16 9.05 -17.67 21.31
CA ARG A 16 7.98 -16.75 21.63
C ARG A 16 7.77 -15.92 20.37
N HIS A 17 6.57 -15.99 19.78
CA HIS A 17 6.19 -15.03 18.77
C HIS A 17 6.42 -13.63 19.36
N PRO A 18 7.20 -12.76 18.70
CA PRO A 18 7.21 -11.36 19.09
C PRO A 18 5.76 -10.88 19.01
N THR A 19 5.32 -10.18 20.05
CA THR A 19 4.02 -9.51 20.10
C THR A 19 3.78 -8.82 18.76
N ARG A 20 2.73 -9.21 18.04
CA ARG A 20 2.36 -8.54 16.78
C ARG A 20 2.11 -7.06 17.13
N HIS A 21 2.94 -6.19 16.59
CA HIS A 21 2.72 -4.74 16.62
C HIS A 21 1.79 -4.41 15.46
N SER A 22 0.53 -4.83 15.57
CA SER A 22 -0.47 -4.67 14.53
C SER A 22 -0.83 -3.19 14.33
N ALA A 23 -1.32 -2.84 13.13
CA ALA A 23 -1.80 -1.50 12.83
C ALA A 23 -2.95 -1.12 13.78
N ARG A 24 -3.32 0.17 13.86
CA ARG A 24 -4.51 0.59 14.62
C ARG A 24 -5.38 1.55 13.85
N ARG A 25 -6.66 1.22 13.70
CA ARG A 25 -7.65 2.15 13.13
C ARG A 25 -7.98 3.27 14.11
N LEU A 26 -7.96 4.50 13.62
CA LEU A 26 -8.34 5.68 14.36
C LEU A 26 -9.67 6.22 13.84
N PHE A 27 -10.54 6.62 14.77
CA PHE A 27 -11.79 7.31 14.47
C PHE A 27 -11.57 8.82 14.53
N PRO A 28 -12.19 9.61 13.63
CA PRO A 28 -12.06 11.06 13.67
C PRO A 28 -12.49 11.61 15.04
N THR A 29 -11.64 12.42 15.65
CA THR A 29 -11.98 13.20 16.84
C THR A 29 -12.86 14.37 16.39
N SER A 30 -14.10 14.42 16.86
CA SER A 30 -15.05 15.44 16.42
C SER A 30 -14.61 16.85 16.82
N SER A 31 -14.40 17.73 15.84
CA SER A 31 -14.74 19.16 15.88
C SER A 31 -14.26 19.88 14.61
N ASN A 32 -15.05 19.77 13.55
CA ASN A 32 -15.50 20.90 12.73
C ASN A 32 -16.33 20.34 11.57
N GLU A 33 -17.50 20.95 11.38
CA GLU A 33 -18.44 20.65 10.30
C GLU A 33 -17.79 20.97 8.95
N ASP A 34 -17.31 19.94 8.27
CA ASP A 34 -17.28 19.89 6.81
C ASP A 34 -17.55 18.45 6.37
N THR A 35 -18.69 18.32 5.71
CA THR A 35 -19.29 17.18 4.99
C THR A 35 -18.36 15.98 4.65
N THR A 36 -18.77 14.78 5.07
CA THR A 36 -18.48 13.47 4.41
C THR A 36 -17.04 13.24 3.94
N THR A 37 -16.07 13.09 4.85
CA THR A 37 -14.83 12.40 4.49
C THR A 37 -14.91 10.94 4.95
N ASN A 38 -15.16 10.02 4.01
CA ASN A 38 -15.01 8.55 4.18
C ASN A 38 -13.54 8.13 4.34
N ALA A 39 -12.69 9.02 4.84
CA ALA A 39 -11.27 8.79 5.00
C ALA A 39 -11.01 7.79 6.13
N LEU A 40 -10.06 6.89 5.91
CA LEU A 40 -9.62 5.90 6.88
C LEU A 40 -8.22 6.27 7.36
N SER A 41 -8.04 6.40 8.68
CA SER A 41 -6.72 6.63 9.28
C SER A 41 -6.25 5.39 10.04
N LEU A 42 -5.01 4.99 9.77
CA LEU A 42 -4.33 3.86 10.37
C LEU A 42 -3.01 4.33 10.99
N GLU A 43 -2.77 3.99 12.24
CA GLU A 43 -1.45 4.04 12.84
C GLU A 43 -0.70 2.76 12.46
N ILE A 44 0.46 2.90 11.83
CA ILE A 44 1.26 1.83 11.22
C ILE A 44 2.62 1.78 11.92
N PRO A 45 2.86 0.80 12.82
CA PRO A 45 4.06 0.75 13.65
C PRO A 45 5.33 0.50 12.84
N THR A 46 5.28 -0.38 11.82
CA THR A 46 6.48 -0.81 11.11
C THR A 46 6.37 -0.65 9.59
N ALA A 47 7.52 -0.74 8.92
CA ALA A 47 7.55 -0.79 7.46
C ALA A 47 6.91 -2.08 6.93
N GLN A 48 6.99 -3.19 7.69
CA GLN A 48 6.35 -4.45 7.34
C GLN A 48 4.82 -4.29 7.35
N ASP A 49 4.25 -3.65 8.37
CA ASP A 49 2.82 -3.38 8.44
C ASP A 49 2.37 -2.49 7.26
N THR A 50 3.24 -1.58 6.79
CA THR A 50 2.98 -0.79 5.58
C THR A 50 2.87 -1.67 4.33
N GLU A 51 3.72 -2.71 4.20
CA GLU A 51 3.60 -3.69 3.12
C GLU A 51 2.31 -4.51 3.26
N GLU A 52 1.95 -4.91 4.47
CA GLU A 52 0.72 -5.69 4.72
C GLU A 52 -0.54 -4.91 4.34
N VAL A 53 -0.61 -3.60 4.63
CA VAL A 53 -1.71 -2.75 4.12
C VAL A 53 -1.71 -2.77 2.59
N GLY A 54 -0.55 -2.58 1.94
CA GLY A 54 -0.44 -2.64 0.49
C GLY A 54 -0.95 -3.97 -0.09
N ALA A 55 -0.56 -5.09 0.53
CA ALA A 55 -0.97 -6.43 0.13
C ALA A 55 -2.48 -6.65 0.29
N LEU A 56 -3.10 -6.10 1.34
CA LEU A 56 -4.55 -6.16 1.55
C LEU A 56 -5.30 -5.43 0.43
N PHE A 57 -4.87 -4.21 0.10
CA PHE A 57 -5.50 -3.43 -0.97
C PHE A 57 -5.40 -4.13 -2.33
N ALA A 58 -4.26 -4.76 -2.62
CA ALA A 58 -4.11 -5.58 -3.83
C ALA A 58 -5.08 -6.77 -3.82
N ALA A 59 -5.20 -7.50 -2.70
CA ALA A 59 -6.08 -8.65 -2.59
C ALA A 59 -7.56 -8.26 -2.81
N VAL A 60 -8.00 -7.15 -2.23
CA VAL A 60 -9.36 -6.63 -2.41
C VAL A 60 -9.62 -6.25 -3.87
N LEU A 61 -8.69 -5.52 -4.50
CA LEU A 61 -8.83 -5.16 -5.91
C LEU A 61 -8.90 -6.38 -6.83
N LEU A 62 -8.09 -7.41 -6.55
CA LEU A 62 -8.08 -8.63 -7.35
C LEU A 62 -9.26 -9.56 -7.07
N LYS A 63 -9.88 -9.50 -5.89
CA LYS A 63 -11.06 -10.31 -5.52
C LYS A 63 -12.18 -10.18 -6.55
N ASP A 64 -12.41 -8.97 -7.05
CA ASP A 64 -13.42 -8.69 -8.07
C ASP A 64 -13.11 -9.38 -9.41
N CYS A 65 -11.84 -9.64 -9.72
CA CYS A 65 -11.45 -10.35 -10.94
C CYS A 65 -11.70 -11.86 -10.89
N PHE A 66 -11.87 -12.43 -9.69
CA PHE A 66 -12.04 -13.86 -9.49
C PHE A 66 -13.45 -14.26 -9.01
N ARG A 67 -14.25 -13.30 -8.51
CA ARG A 67 -15.63 -13.55 -8.04
C ARG A 67 -16.58 -13.99 -9.16
N ASP A 68 -16.44 -13.41 -10.35
CA ASP A 68 -17.35 -13.71 -11.46
C ASP A 68 -16.63 -14.50 -12.55
N GLY A 69 -16.99 -15.79 -12.69
CA GLY A 69 -16.67 -16.62 -13.86
C GLY A 69 -17.27 -16.09 -15.19
N ILE A 70 -17.65 -14.81 -15.24
CA ILE A 70 -18.21 -14.09 -16.36
C ILE A 70 -17.06 -13.32 -17.03
N ARG A 71 -16.55 -13.91 -18.11
CA ARG A 71 -15.92 -13.15 -19.21
C ARG A 71 -16.95 -12.15 -19.76
N ASN A 72 -17.10 -10.96 -19.19
CA ASN A 72 -17.39 -9.75 -19.99
C ASN A 72 -17.39 -8.40 -19.24
N GLU A 73 -16.50 -7.54 -19.74
CA GLU A 73 -16.70 -6.13 -20.14
C GLU A 73 -16.60 -4.97 -19.14
N GLN A 74 -16.52 -5.18 -17.83
CA GLN A 74 -15.98 -4.15 -16.92
C GLN A 74 -14.77 -4.72 -16.20
N ASN A 75 -13.60 -4.57 -16.80
CA ASN A 75 -12.36 -4.93 -16.14
C ASN A 75 -12.12 -3.90 -15.03
N PHE A 76 -12.66 -4.16 -13.85
CA PHE A 76 -12.70 -3.32 -12.65
C PHE A 76 -11.33 -2.77 -12.22
N LEU A 77 -10.24 -3.37 -12.69
CA LEU A 77 -8.87 -2.92 -12.42
C LEU A 77 -8.37 -1.86 -13.41
N LYS A 78 -8.92 -1.80 -14.62
CA LYS A 78 -8.44 -0.84 -15.63
C LYS A 78 -8.72 0.58 -15.17
N GLY A 79 -7.68 1.40 -15.21
CA GLY A 79 -7.74 2.79 -14.76
C GLY A 79 -7.75 2.97 -13.25
N THR A 80 -7.63 1.89 -12.47
CA THR A 80 -7.47 2.00 -11.02
C THR A 80 -6.19 2.76 -10.71
N THR A 81 -6.34 3.89 -10.03
CA THR A 81 -5.23 4.79 -9.71
C THR A 81 -5.09 4.93 -8.20
N ILE A 82 -3.87 4.73 -7.69
CA ILE A 82 -3.50 4.93 -6.30
C ILE A 82 -2.33 5.92 -6.23
N PHE A 83 -2.53 6.98 -5.48
CA PHE A 83 -1.55 8.00 -5.19
C PHE A 83 -0.92 7.74 -3.83
N LEU A 84 0.41 7.78 -3.79
CA LEU A 84 1.22 7.54 -2.60
C LEU A 84 1.99 8.81 -2.29
N ASP A 85 1.51 9.57 -1.31
CA ASP A 85 2.13 10.80 -0.83
C ASP A 85 2.71 10.61 0.58
N GLY A 86 3.68 11.45 0.92
CA GLY A 86 4.38 11.42 2.19
C GLY A 86 5.84 11.81 2.05
N ASP A 87 6.50 12.07 3.18
CA ASP A 87 7.89 12.49 3.21
C ASP A 87 8.86 11.37 2.76
N LEU A 88 10.13 11.74 2.59
CA LEU A 88 11.18 10.77 2.29
C LEU A 88 11.28 9.75 3.42
N GLY A 89 11.27 8.46 3.09
CA GLY A 89 11.30 7.39 4.09
C GLY A 89 9.95 7.09 4.77
N ALA A 90 8.87 7.81 4.42
CA ALA A 90 7.56 7.61 5.04
C ALA A 90 6.98 6.20 4.82
N GLY A 91 7.34 5.52 3.72
CA GLY A 91 6.89 4.15 3.45
C GLY A 91 6.12 3.97 2.14
N LYS A 92 6.08 4.98 1.27
CA LYS A 92 5.42 4.92 -0.06
C LYS A 92 5.83 3.67 -0.87
N THR A 93 7.13 3.46 -1.07
CA THR A 93 7.64 2.27 -1.77
C THR A 93 7.40 0.96 -0.99
N ALA A 94 7.27 1.00 0.34
CA ALA A 94 6.92 -0.19 1.12
C ALA A 94 5.46 -0.60 0.84
N PHE A 95 4.53 0.35 0.84
CA PHE A 95 3.15 0.10 0.40
C PHE A 95 3.13 -0.49 -1.02
N ALA A 96 3.80 0.15 -1.97
CA ALA A 96 3.86 -0.32 -3.36
C ALA A 96 4.45 -1.74 -3.46
N ARG A 97 5.46 -2.07 -2.66
CA ARG A 97 6.07 -3.40 -2.61
C ARG A 97 5.09 -4.46 -2.14
N GLY A 98 4.40 -4.24 -1.02
CA GLY A 98 3.40 -5.18 -0.51
C GLY A 98 2.26 -5.38 -1.50
N PHE A 99 1.78 -4.28 -2.09
CA PHE A 99 0.77 -4.30 -3.15
C PHE A 99 1.20 -5.15 -4.34
N LEU A 100 2.38 -4.89 -4.89
CA LEU A 100 2.88 -5.57 -6.08
C LEU A 100 3.14 -7.06 -5.82
N ARG A 101 3.75 -7.42 -4.70
CA ARG A 101 3.99 -8.82 -4.31
C ARG A 101 2.69 -9.62 -4.25
N SER A 102 1.68 -9.08 -3.57
CA SER A 102 0.35 -9.70 -3.49
C SER A 102 -0.32 -9.77 -4.86
N ALA A 103 -0.27 -8.67 -5.64
CA ALA A 103 -0.92 -8.62 -6.94
C ALA A 103 -0.30 -9.56 -7.99
N THR A 104 1.01 -9.80 -7.94
CA THR A 104 1.70 -10.75 -8.83
C THR A 104 1.70 -12.17 -8.28
N GLY A 105 1.32 -12.38 -7.01
CA GLY A 105 1.45 -13.67 -6.33
C GLY A 105 2.92 -14.10 -6.12
N ASP A 106 3.84 -13.14 -6.00
CA ASP A 106 5.27 -13.39 -5.78
C ASP A 106 5.77 -12.60 -4.58
N ASP A 107 5.77 -13.25 -3.40
CA ASP A 107 6.23 -12.67 -2.14
C ASP A 107 7.72 -12.27 -2.17
N ASN A 108 8.52 -12.86 -3.07
CA ASN A 108 9.94 -12.58 -3.21
C ASN A 108 10.23 -11.52 -4.27
N LEU A 109 9.20 -10.98 -4.94
CA LEU A 109 9.36 -9.96 -5.97
C LEU A 109 10.18 -8.79 -5.42
N ARG A 110 11.26 -8.47 -6.14
CA ARG A 110 12.10 -7.32 -5.82
C ARG A 110 11.43 -6.06 -6.34
N VAL A 111 10.88 -5.27 -5.42
CA VAL A 111 10.30 -3.95 -5.72
C VAL A 111 11.15 -2.86 -5.10
N THR A 112 11.67 -1.99 -5.95
CA THR A 112 12.43 -0.78 -5.59
C THR A 112 11.75 0.44 -6.15
N SER A 113 11.96 1.61 -5.54
CA SER A 113 11.45 2.84 -6.13
C SER A 113 12.08 3.07 -7.50
N PRO A 114 11.28 3.34 -8.55
CA PRO A 114 11.76 3.64 -9.88
C PRO A 114 12.21 5.11 -10.02
N THR A 115 12.66 5.80 -8.97
CA THR A 115 12.99 7.25 -9.02
C THR A 115 13.86 7.68 -10.22
N PHE A 116 14.76 6.82 -10.71
CA PHE A 116 15.59 7.10 -11.90
C PHE A 116 15.01 6.56 -13.21
N LEU A 117 14.26 5.45 -13.15
CA LEU A 117 13.59 4.85 -14.32
C LEU A 117 12.25 5.53 -14.62
N LEU A 118 11.76 6.34 -13.68
CA LEU A 118 10.42 6.94 -13.58
C LEU A 118 9.29 5.91 -13.42
N VAL A 119 9.39 4.75 -14.08
CA VAL A 119 8.38 3.68 -14.03
C VAL A 119 9.01 2.28 -14.04
N ASN A 120 8.40 1.38 -13.26
CA ASN A 120 8.54 -0.06 -13.41
C ASN A 120 7.17 -0.66 -13.77
N VAL A 121 7.14 -1.59 -14.73
CA VAL A 121 5.91 -2.23 -15.21
C VAL A 121 5.89 -3.69 -14.76
N TYR A 122 4.78 -4.09 -14.14
CA TYR A 122 4.58 -5.43 -13.59
C TYR A 122 3.37 -6.10 -14.23
N PRO A 123 3.54 -7.14 -15.06
CA PRO A 123 2.42 -7.84 -15.66
C PRO A 123 1.65 -8.66 -14.63
N ILE A 124 0.32 -8.60 -14.68
CA ILE A 124 -0.60 -9.40 -13.86
C ILE A 124 -1.62 -10.10 -14.76
N LEU A 125 -2.39 -11.05 -14.21
CA LEU A 125 -3.42 -11.78 -14.95
C LEU A 125 -2.91 -12.37 -16.28
N GLY A 126 -1.74 -13.04 -16.24
CA GLY A 126 -1.12 -13.64 -17.43
C GLY A 126 -0.65 -12.62 -18.47
N GLY A 127 -0.44 -11.35 -18.09
CA GLY A 127 0.00 -10.26 -18.99
C GLY A 127 -1.14 -9.54 -19.70
N SER A 128 -2.40 -9.86 -19.40
CA SER A 128 -3.56 -9.15 -19.96
C SER A 128 -3.79 -7.78 -19.33
N LEU A 129 -3.14 -7.51 -18.20
CA LEU A 129 -3.15 -6.26 -17.47
C LEU A 129 -1.76 -6.01 -16.85
N GLU A 130 -1.44 -4.76 -16.55
CA GLU A 130 -0.17 -4.38 -15.95
C GLU A 130 -0.41 -3.40 -14.80
N ILE A 131 0.48 -3.43 -13.82
CA ILE A 131 0.62 -2.40 -12.79
C ILE A 131 1.84 -1.55 -13.13
N HIS A 132 1.62 -0.25 -13.26
CA HIS A 132 2.66 0.74 -13.49
C HIS A 132 2.98 1.42 -12.15
N HIS A 133 4.12 1.07 -11.57
CA HIS A 133 4.65 1.75 -10.38
C HIS A 133 5.53 2.89 -10.85
N MET A 134 5.15 4.12 -10.50
CA MET A 134 5.84 5.33 -10.93
C MET A 134 6.31 6.12 -9.72
N ASP A 135 7.50 6.71 -9.83
CA ASP A 135 8.01 7.70 -8.89
C ASP A 135 8.33 8.96 -9.68
N VAL A 136 7.47 9.98 -9.50
CA VAL A 136 7.54 11.23 -10.25
C VAL A 136 8.24 12.34 -9.47
N TYR A 137 8.95 12.01 -8.38
CA TYR A 137 9.64 12.98 -7.51
C TYR A 137 10.52 13.99 -8.26
N ARG A 138 11.15 13.53 -9.37
CA ARG A 138 12.11 14.31 -10.16
C ARG A 138 11.48 15.14 -11.27
N LEU A 139 10.20 14.95 -11.58
CA LEU A 139 9.50 15.66 -12.66
C LEU A 139 8.96 17.01 -12.15
N LYS A 140 8.84 18.00 -13.04
CA LYS A 140 8.57 19.41 -12.66
C LYS A 140 7.14 19.86 -12.92
N GLY A 141 6.19 18.94 -13.07
CA GLY A 141 4.76 19.29 -13.22
C GLY A 141 4.38 19.89 -14.58
N ASP A 142 5.33 19.99 -15.52
CA ASP A 142 5.06 20.31 -16.92
C ASP A 142 4.58 19.04 -17.64
N PRO A 143 3.43 19.03 -18.34
CA PRO A 143 2.96 17.87 -19.09
C PRO A 143 4.00 17.21 -20.01
N GLU A 144 4.94 17.98 -20.56
CA GLU A 144 6.02 17.46 -21.41
C GLU A 144 6.96 16.49 -20.68
N ASP A 145 7.19 16.72 -19.38
CA ASP A 145 8.04 15.86 -18.54
C ASP A 145 7.44 14.44 -18.36
N PHE A 146 6.11 14.32 -18.49
CA PHE A 146 5.37 13.09 -18.26
C PHE A 146 5.07 12.29 -19.53
N LYS A 147 5.42 12.83 -20.72
CA LYS A 147 5.25 12.11 -22.00
C LYS A 147 5.83 10.69 -21.99
N PRO A 148 7.02 10.42 -21.42
CA PRO A 148 7.57 9.06 -21.37
C PRO A 148 6.72 8.07 -20.57
N LEU A 149 5.90 8.56 -19.63
CA LEU A 149 5.04 7.73 -18.78
C LEU A 149 3.71 7.37 -19.46
N ASN A 150 3.35 8.07 -20.55
CA ASN A 150 2.12 7.84 -21.30
C ASN A 150 0.87 7.75 -20.40
N LEU A 151 0.76 8.70 -19.46
CA LEU A 151 -0.22 8.66 -18.36
C LEU A 151 -1.66 8.49 -18.83
N ASP A 152 -2.07 9.14 -19.92
CA ASP A 152 -3.42 9.00 -20.50
C ASP A 152 -3.74 7.53 -20.84
N HIS A 153 -2.78 6.81 -21.39
CA HIS A 153 -2.95 5.39 -21.70
C HIS A 153 -3.00 4.53 -20.45
N VAL A 154 -2.10 4.81 -19.49
CA VAL A 154 -2.02 4.06 -18.24
C VAL A 154 -3.32 4.22 -17.45
N PHE A 155 -3.77 5.45 -17.25
CA PHE A 155 -5.02 5.78 -16.56
C PHE A 155 -6.27 5.23 -17.24
N ALA A 156 -6.22 4.93 -18.55
CA ALA A 156 -7.36 4.34 -19.25
C ALA A 156 -7.38 2.80 -19.20
N LYS A 157 -6.22 2.14 -19.04
CA LYS A 157 -6.09 0.70 -19.34
C LYS A 157 -5.39 -0.14 -18.29
N HIS A 158 -4.67 0.46 -17.37
CA HIS A 158 -3.78 -0.22 -16.43
C HIS A 158 -4.06 0.22 -15.00
N VAL A 159 -3.43 -0.47 -14.04
CA VAL A 159 -3.40 -0.03 -12.65
C VAL A 159 -2.16 0.86 -12.49
N SER A 160 -2.28 2.00 -11.82
CA SER A 160 -1.14 2.87 -11.54
C SER A 160 -0.95 3.11 -10.05
N LEU A 161 0.29 2.91 -9.58
CA LEU A 161 0.78 3.32 -8.26
C LEU A 161 1.73 4.50 -8.45
N ILE A 162 1.34 5.70 -8.06
CA ILE A 162 2.15 6.91 -8.30
C ILE A 162 2.65 7.48 -6.98
N GLU A 163 3.96 7.38 -6.75
CA GLU A 163 4.64 8.08 -5.68
C GLU A 163 4.86 9.56 -6.03
N TRP A 164 4.72 10.42 -5.02
CA TRP A 164 4.86 11.88 -5.15
C TRP A 164 3.85 12.53 -6.11
N PRO A 165 2.54 12.26 -5.95
CA PRO A 165 1.49 12.77 -6.84
C PRO A 165 1.43 14.30 -6.92
N GLN A 166 1.89 15.03 -5.90
CA GLN A 166 2.00 16.49 -5.91
C GLN A 166 2.90 17.03 -7.03
N ARG A 167 3.79 16.19 -7.59
CA ARG A 167 4.64 16.56 -8.73
C ARG A 167 3.90 16.55 -10.06
N LEU A 168 2.71 15.95 -10.14
CA LEU A 168 1.89 15.92 -11.35
C LEU A 168 1.46 17.32 -11.81
N GLY A 169 1.38 18.30 -10.91
CA GLY A 169 1.10 19.69 -11.28
C GLY A 169 -0.22 19.84 -12.04
N SER A 170 -0.16 20.28 -13.29
CA SER A 170 -1.34 20.47 -14.16
C SER A 170 -1.69 19.24 -15.02
N VAL A 171 -1.01 18.11 -14.83
CA VAL A 171 -1.33 16.87 -15.54
C VAL A 171 -2.76 16.43 -15.18
N PRO A 172 -3.62 16.13 -16.16
CA PRO A 172 -4.93 15.55 -15.92
C PRO A 172 -4.81 14.20 -15.22
N VAL A 173 -5.59 13.99 -14.16
CA VAL A 173 -5.62 12.75 -13.38
C VAL A 173 -7.05 12.24 -13.23
N PRO A 174 -7.24 10.93 -13.01
CA PRO A 174 -8.57 10.37 -12.78
C PRO A 174 -9.27 11.01 -11.57
N GLU A 175 -10.55 11.35 -11.74
CA GLU A 175 -11.40 11.79 -10.63
C GLU A 175 -11.62 10.66 -9.62
N ASP A 176 -11.79 9.44 -10.13
CA ASP A 176 -11.89 8.23 -9.33
C ASP A 176 -10.50 7.64 -9.04
N ARG A 177 -10.04 7.74 -7.79
CA ARG A 177 -8.69 7.30 -7.37
C ARG A 177 -8.62 7.16 -5.85
N LEU A 178 -7.55 6.53 -5.36
CA LEU A 178 -7.25 6.45 -3.93
C LEU A 178 -6.06 7.35 -3.58
N ASP A 179 -6.26 8.36 -2.75
CA ASP A 179 -5.20 9.23 -2.25
C ASP A 179 -4.72 8.72 -0.88
N ILE A 180 -3.52 8.12 -0.81
CA ILE A 180 -2.89 7.65 0.43
C ILE A 180 -1.79 8.63 0.83
N ASN A 181 -1.91 9.22 2.02
CA ASN A 181 -0.88 10.04 2.64
C ASN A 181 -0.24 9.28 3.81
N ILE A 182 1.09 9.19 3.84
CA ILE A 182 1.85 8.55 4.92
C ILE A 182 2.73 9.59 5.60
N ARG A 183 2.47 9.85 6.87
CA ARG A 183 3.23 10.77 7.71
C ARG A 183 4.00 10.00 8.78
N ILE A 184 5.26 10.34 8.98
CA ILE A 184 6.06 9.79 10.07
C ILE A 184 5.63 10.44 11.39
N LEU A 185 5.41 9.63 12.42
CA LEU A 185 5.21 10.05 13.79
C LEU A 185 6.49 9.69 14.57
N SER A 186 7.21 10.70 15.04
CA SER A 186 8.23 10.52 16.07
C SER A 186 7.57 10.76 17.43
N ASP A 187 7.87 9.90 18.40
CA ASP A 187 7.72 10.29 19.80
C ASP A 187 8.81 11.35 20.06
N ASP A 188 8.41 12.61 20.20
CA ASP A 188 9.31 13.74 20.53
C ASP A 188 9.76 13.72 22.01
N ASP A 189 9.58 12.60 22.72
CA ASP A 189 10.12 12.39 24.07
C ASP A 189 11.60 11.93 23.96
N ASP A 190 12.46 12.85 23.50
CA ASP A 190 13.92 12.74 23.64
C ASP A 190 14.28 12.83 25.14
N ASP A 191 14.19 11.69 25.85
CA ASP A 191 15.03 11.44 27.04
C ASP A 191 16.37 10.89 26.54
N ASP A 192 17.38 11.77 26.55
CA ASP A 192 18.75 11.51 26.14
C ASP A 192 19.45 10.40 26.96
N ALA A 193 18.80 9.87 28.01
CA ALA A 193 19.27 8.74 28.79
C ALA A 193 18.85 7.35 28.27
N THR A 194 18.03 7.25 27.21
CA THR A 194 17.62 5.94 26.65
C THR A 194 18.23 5.67 25.28
N GLU A 195 19.29 4.83 25.24
CA GLU A 195 19.83 4.23 24.00
C GLU A 195 18.89 3.17 23.40
N THR A 196 17.57 3.38 23.46
CA THR A 196 16.57 2.54 22.80
C THR A 196 15.90 3.41 21.75
N GLY A 197 16.28 3.17 20.49
CA GLY A 197 15.90 4.00 19.35
C GLY A 197 14.43 4.38 19.32
N SER A 198 14.16 5.64 18.94
CA SER A 198 12.82 6.20 18.79
C SER A 198 11.87 5.19 18.13
N ASN A 199 10.72 4.93 18.75
CA ASN A 199 9.67 4.16 18.11
C ASN A 199 9.05 5.02 17.00
N ILE A 200 9.58 4.89 15.79
CA ILE A 200 9.05 5.61 14.62
C ILE A 200 7.82 4.87 14.12
N SER A 201 6.63 5.36 14.46
CA SER A 201 5.37 4.92 13.85
C SER A 201 4.99 5.83 12.68
N ARG A 202 3.94 5.47 11.95
CA ARG A 202 3.43 6.25 10.81
C ARG A 202 1.93 6.43 10.93
N MET A 203 1.42 7.58 10.55
CA MET A 203 0.01 7.78 10.26
C MET A 203 -0.21 7.59 8.76
N MET A 204 -1.01 6.60 8.38
CA MET A 204 -1.49 6.42 7.02
C MET A 204 -2.94 6.88 6.93
N THR A 205 -3.21 7.93 6.15
CA THR A 205 -4.56 8.40 5.86
C THR A 205 -4.93 8.05 4.43
N ILE A 206 -6.02 7.31 4.27
CA ILE A 206 -6.51 6.76 3.01
C ILE A 206 -7.79 7.49 2.66
N ASN A 207 -7.77 8.24 1.55
CA ASN A 207 -8.88 9.07 1.11
C ASN A 207 -9.38 8.56 -0.24
N PRO A 208 -10.58 7.97 -0.30
CA PRO A 208 -11.18 7.62 -1.57
C PRO A 208 -11.63 8.90 -2.30
N ARG A 209 -11.46 8.92 -3.62
CA ARG A 209 -12.00 9.94 -4.51
C ARG A 209 -12.86 9.24 -5.53
N GLY A 210 -14.09 9.71 -5.73
CA GLY A 210 -15.03 9.13 -6.67
C GLY A 210 -15.75 7.89 -6.14
N PRO A 211 -16.88 7.52 -6.76
CA PRO A 211 -17.79 6.52 -6.23
C PRO A 211 -17.20 5.10 -6.17
N LEU A 212 -16.32 4.71 -7.11
CA LEU A 212 -15.78 3.35 -7.13
C LEU A 212 -14.86 3.11 -5.93
N TRP A 213 -13.96 4.06 -5.63
CA TRP A 213 -13.11 3.95 -4.45
C TRP A 213 -13.84 4.18 -3.13
N GLU A 214 -14.89 5.00 -3.12
CA GLU A 214 -15.75 5.17 -1.94
C GLU A 214 -16.46 3.85 -1.59
N ASP A 215 -17.05 3.18 -2.58
CA ASP A 215 -17.72 1.90 -2.40
C ASP A 215 -16.73 0.79 -2.00
N ARG A 216 -15.57 0.72 -2.67
CA ARG A 216 -14.51 -0.25 -2.33
C ARG A 216 -13.99 -0.07 -0.92
N LEU A 217 -13.66 1.17 -0.53
CA LEU A 217 -13.15 1.41 0.82
C LEU A 217 -14.20 1.08 1.88
N LYS A 218 -15.48 1.34 1.58
CA LYS A 218 -16.59 0.93 2.43
C LYS A 218 -16.68 -0.60 2.55
N GLU A 219 -16.56 -1.36 1.46
CA GLU A 219 -16.49 -2.83 1.51
C GLU A 219 -15.30 -3.32 2.35
N ILE A 220 -14.12 -2.73 2.17
CA ILE A 220 -12.91 -3.06 2.95
C ILE A 220 -13.17 -2.93 4.45
N VAL A 221 -13.84 -1.84 4.84
CA VAL A 221 -14.16 -1.55 6.24
C VAL A 221 -15.26 -2.47 6.76
N ASP A 222 -16.34 -2.66 5.99
CA ASP A 222 -17.53 -3.40 6.44
C ASP A 222 -17.32 -4.91 6.49
N GLU A 223 -16.53 -5.47 5.57
CA GLU A 223 -16.18 -6.90 5.57
C GLU A 223 -15.09 -7.25 6.61
N GLY A 224 -14.58 -6.26 7.37
CA GLY A 224 -13.66 -6.49 8.49
C GLY A 224 -12.22 -6.82 8.08
N TYR A 225 -11.84 -6.64 6.80
CA TYR A 225 -10.50 -6.97 6.30
C TYR A 225 -9.34 -6.29 7.04
N LEU A 226 -9.61 -5.11 7.60
CA LEU A 226 -8.62 -4.36 8.35
C LEU A 226 -8.48 -4.86 9.79
N GLU A 227 -9.48 -5.56 10.34
CA GLU A 227 -9.43 -6.08 11.71
C GLU A 227 -8.33 -7.14 11.86
N ASP A 228 -8.13 -7.98 10.84
CA ASP A 228 -7.04 -8.98 10.79
C ASP A 228 -5.64 -8.36 10.72
N LEU A 229 -5.55 -7.09 10.29
CA LEU A 229 -4.32 -6.32 10.20
C LEU A 229 -4.06 -5.51 11.49
N ILE A 230 -5.09 -5.33 12.31
CA ILE A 230 -5.12 -4.47 13.49
C ILE A 230 -5.09 -5.28 14.80
N LEU A 231 -5.46 -6.56 14.78
CA LEU A 231 -5.53 -7.47 15.94
C LEU A 231 -4.40 -8.52 15.95
#